data_AF-A0AAN8F168-F1
#
_entry.id   AF-A0AAN8F168-F1
#
_cell.length_a   1.000
_cell.length_b   1.000
_cell.length_c   1.000
_cell.angle_alpha   90.00
_cell.angle_beta   90.00
_cell.angle_gamma   90.00
#
_symmetry.space_group_name_H-M   'P 1'
#
loop_
_entity.id
_entity.type
_entity.pdbx_description
1 polymer ?
#
loop_
_entity_poly.entity_id
_entity_poly.type
_entity_poly.pdbx_seq_one_letter_code
_entity_poly.pdbx_strand_id
1 'polypeptide(L)'
;CYLFVAEPQPFGLAEDTCVSNKGHIVSVTNGFENAMLAESAVTQNIKSPYFIGMNKLQGNWSNSDGSSYKYTNWSPGQPTTSATCAVARAPDGAWTSVSCSNPSPFICAIAEDAHPAFTCPTCATPTCPPPPRQPGHCEPEWTYFDGTDSCYRRFFWATFDNAEEICVSEGGHLTSIHSAAEDNFV
;
A
#
# COMPACT_ATOMS: atom_id res chain seq x y z
N CYS A 1 0.42 9.63 -4.26
CA CYS A 1 0.13 10.04 -2.86
C CYS A 1 -1.22 9.49 -2.41
N TYR A 2 -1.47 9.42 -1.11
CA TYR A 2 -2.77 8.96 -0.57
C TYR A 2 -3.44 10.03 0.28
N LEU A 3 -4.76 10.17 0.14
CA LEU A 3 -5.60 11.01 0.99
C LEU A 3 -6.55 10.12 1.80
N PHE A 4 -6.46 10.19 3.13
CA PHE A 4 -7.26 9.39 4.04
C PHE A 4 -8.49 10.19 4.47
N VAL A 5 -9.69 9.69 4.16
CA VAL A 5 -10.95 10.36 4.49
C VAL A 5 -11.71 9.51 5.50
N ALA A 6 -11.71 9.95 6.76
CA ALA A 6 -12.36 9.25 7.87
C ALA A 6 -13.88 9.40 7.89
N GLU A 7 -14.42 10.46 7.27
CA GLU A 7 -15.87 10.70 7.20
C GLU A 7 -16.53 9.69 6.24
N PRO A 8 -17.44 8.83 6.72
CA PRO A 8 -18.00 7.77 5.88
C PRO A 8 -18.93 8.31 4.80
N GLN A 9 -18.76 7.82 3.57
CA GLN A 9 -19.61 8.16 2.42
C GLN A 9 -19.96 6.91 1.63
N PRO A 10 -21.11 6.85 0.93
CA PRO A 10 -21.37 5.81 -0.08
C PRO A 10 -20.31 5.83 -1.19
N PHE A 11 -20.03 4.68 -1.80
CA PHE A 11 -18.92 4.50 -2.74
C PHE A 11 -18.91 5.53 -3.88
N GLY A 12 -20.06 5.84 -4.48
CA GLY A 12 -20.14 6.82 -5.56
C GLY A 12 -19.71 8.22 -5.12
N LEU A 13 -20.11 8.67 -3.92
CA LEU A 13 -19.71 9.98 -3.39
C LEU A 13 -18.24 10.01 -2.94
N ALA A 14 -17.76 8.88 -2.41
CA ALA A 14 -16.35 8.70 -2.09
C ALA A 14 -15.48 8.81 -3.36
N GLU A 15 -15.91 8.18 -4.46
CA GLU A 15 -15.23 8.25 -5.75
C GLU A 15 -15.25 9.68 -6.30
N ASP A 16 -16.40 10.36 -6.28
CA ASP A 16 -16.52 11.77 -6.68
C ASP A 16 -15.57 12.68 -5.86
N THR A 17 -15.41 12.39 -4.57
CA THR A 17 -14.45 13.10 -3.70
C THR A 17 -13.01 12.87 -4.15
N CYS A 18 -12.63 11.63 -4.47
CA CYS A 18 -11.29 11.34 -4.96
C CYS A 18 -11.02 11.95 -6.34
N VAL A 19 -12.00 11.89 -7.25
CA VAL A 19 -11.94 12.52 -8.58
C VAL A 19 -11.78 14.04 -8.48
N SER A 20 -12.49 14.67 -7.55
CA SER A 20 -12.35 16.11 -7.26
C SER A 20 -10.93 16.47 -6.77
N ASN A 21 -10.21 15.51 -6.19
CA ASN A 21 -8.81 15.63 -5.79
C ASN A 21 -7.84 15.07 -6.84
N LYS A 22 -8.26 14.99 -8.11
CA LYS A 22 -7.45 14.50 -9.25
C LYS A 22 -6.92 13.07 -9.03
N GLY A 23 -7.75 12.21 -8.47
CA GLY A 23 -7.42 10.81 -8.23
C GLY A 23 -8.66 9.92 -8.26
N HIS A 24 -8.51 8.73 -7.71
CA HIS A 24 -9.58 7.72 -7.61
C HIS A 24 -9.51 7.08 -6.23
N ILE A 25 -10.56 6.36 -5.80
CA ILE A 25 -10.41 5.49 -4.63
C ILE A 25 -9.29 4.49 -4.92
N VAL A 26 -8.40 4.29 -3.95
CA VAL A 26 -7.15 3.56 -4.14
C VAL A 26 -7.35 2.15 -4.72
N SER A 27 -6.72 1.88 -5.86
CA SER A 27 -6.55 0.53 -6.40
C SER A 27 -5.36 -0.14 -5.72
N VAL A 28 -5.58 -1.23 -5.00
CA VAL A 28 -4.48 -1.93 -4.32
C VAL A 28 -3.85 -2.94 -5.29
N THR A 29 -2.58 -2.74 -5.62
CA THR A 29 -1.90 -3.46 -6.71
C THR A 29 -0.96 -4.56 -6.23
N ASN A 30 -0.50 -4.51 -4.97
CA ASN A 30 0.39 -5.51 -4.37
C ASN A 30 0.22 -5.58 -2.83
N GLY A 31 0.89 -6.54 -2.21
CA GLY A 31 0.80 -6.79 -0.78
C GLY A 31 1.42 -5.70 0.09
N PHE A 32 2.51 -5.09 -0.38
CA PHE A 32 3.18 -4.00 0.34
C PHE A 32 2.30 -2.75 0.44
N GLU A 33 1.72 -2.32 -0.68
CA GLU A 33 0.75 -1.22 -0.73
C GLU A 33 -0.43 -1.50 0.19
N ASN A 34 -0.96 -2.74 0.15
CA ASN A 34 -2.07 -3.13 1.02
C ASN A 34 -1.73 -2.98 2.51
N ALA A 35 -0.55 -3.46 2.93
CA ALA A 35 -0.10 -3.38 4.31
C ALA A 35 0.14 -1.92 4.74
N MET A 36 0.85 -1.13 3.92
CA MET A 36 1.12 0.28 4.16
C MET A 36 -0.17 1.09 4.34
N LEU A 37 -1.16 0.88 3.46
CA LEU A 37 -2.46 1.54 3.55
C LEU A 37 -3.21 1.16 4.83
N ALA A 38 -3.20 -0.12 5.21
CA ALA A 38 -3.90 -0.61 6.38
C ALA A 38 -3.29 -0.08 7.69
N GLU A 39 -1.97 -0.01 7.78
CA GLU A 39 -1.26 0.61 8.92
C GLU A 39 -1.51 2.12 8.99
N SER A 40 -1.34 2.81 7.86
CA SER A 40 -1.55 4.26 7.77
C SER A 40 -3.00 4.67 8.08
N ALA A 41 -3.98 3.84 7.72
CA ALA A 41 -5.37 4.07 8.06
C ALA A 41 -5.58 4.18 9.58
N VAL A 42 -4.87 3.36 10.38
CA VAL A 42 -4.94 3.44 11.85
C VAL A 42 -4.41 4.78 12.35
N THR A 43 -3.27 5.23 11.83
CA THR A 43 -2.63 6.49 12.26
C THR A 43 -3.44 7.70 11.83
N GLN A 44 -4.15 7.61 10.71
CA GLN A 44 -5.07 8.63 10.19
C GLN A 44 -6.50 8.54 10.77
N ASN A 45 -6.67 7.85 11.91
CA ASN A 45 -7.93 7.76 12.66
C ASN A 45 -9.10 7.08 11.89
N ILE A 46 -8.81 6.24 10.92
CA ILE A 46 -9.80 5.34 10.28
C ILE A 46 -9.90 4.07 11.13
N LYS A 47 -11.00 3.95 11.89
CA LYS A 47 -11.23 2.86 12.85
C LYS A 47 -12.16 1.75 12.35
N SER A 48 -12.71 1.90 11.15
CA SER A 48 -13.63 0.96 10.50
C SER A 48 -13.12 0.59 9.11
N PRO A 49 -13.61 -0.51 8.51
CA PRO A 49 -13.22 -0.87 7.16
C PRO A 49 -13.48 0.25 6.16
N TYR A 50 -12.50 0.54 5.32
CA TYR A 50 -12.51 1.65 4.37
C TYR A 50 -12.61 1.14 2.93
N PHE A 51 -13.20 1.93 2.04
CA PHE A 51 -13.28 1.58 0.64
C PHE A 51 -11.91 1.56 -0.02
N ILE A 52 -11.73 0.51 -0.83
CA ILE A 52 -10.72 0.43 -1.89
C ILE A 52 -11.46 0.45 -3.24
N GLY A 53 -10.78 0.84 -4.33
CA GLY A 53 -11.40 1.11 -5.62
C GLY A 53 -12.04 -0.12 -6.30
N MET A 54 -11.79 -1.32 -5.75
CA MET A 54 -12.34 -2.58 -6.21
C MET A 54 -13.86 -2.65 -6.02
N ASN A 55 -14.60 -2.77 -7.11
CA ASN A 55 -16.06 -2.81 -7.13
C ASN A 55 -16.60 -3.68 -8.29
N LYS A 56 -17.89 -4.03 -8.23
CA LYS A 56 -18.63 -4.86 -9.20
C LYS A 56 -19.79 -4.09 -9.85
N LEU A 57 -19.74 -2.75 -9.87
CA LEU A 57 -20.83 -1.92 -10.41
C LEU A 57 -21.04 -2.14 -11.91
N GLN A 58 -19.99 -2.55 -12.63
CA GLN A 58 -20.02 -2.87 -14.07
C GLN A 58 -20.22 -4.38 -14.36
N GLY A 59 -20.71 -5.14 -13.38
CA GLY A 59 -21.03 -6.57 -13.53
C GLY A 59 -19.90 -7.53 -13.17
N ASN A 60 -18.64 -7.13 -13.34
CA ASN A 60 -17.46 -7.87 -12.89
C ASN A 60 -16.62 -7.03 -11.93
N TRP A 61 -15.86 -7.70 -11.06
CA TRP A 61 -14.91 -7.03 -10.16
C TRP A 61 -13.85 -6.31 -11.00
N SER A 62 -13.64 -5.03 -10.70
CA SER A 62 -12.67 -4.16 -11.38
C SER A 62 -12.34 -2.97 -10.48
N ASN A 63 -11.20 -2.32 -10.71
CA ASN A 63 -10.84 -1.10 -10.01
C ASN A 63 -11.51 0.12 -10.66
N SER A 64 -11.96 1.09 -9.86
CA SER A 64 -12.63 2.31 -10.35
C SER A 64 -11.75 3.20 -11.21
N ASP A 65 -10.43 3.16 -11.01
CA ASP A 65 -9.43 3.88 -11.79
C ASP A 65 -9.09 3.21 -13.15
N GLY A 66 -9.68 2.04 -13.42
CA GLY A 66 -9.43 1.25 -14.64
C GLY A 66 -8.15 0.42 -14.62
N SER A 67 -7.39 0.42 -13.51
CA SER A 67 -6.18 -0.40 -13.38
C SER A 67 -6.51 -1.90 -13.36
N SER A 68 -5.54 -2.72 -13.80
CA SER A 68 -5.69 -4.17 -13.73
C SER A 68 -5.59 -4.65 -12.28
N TYR A 69 -6.53 -5.49 -11.83
CA TYR A 69 -6.43 -6.15 -10.53
C TYR A 69 -5.75 -7.51 -10.68
N LYS A 70 -4.51 -7.62 -10.20
CA LYS A 70 -3.76 -8.90 -10.13
C LYS A 70 -3.62 -9.41 -8.70
N TYR A 71 -3.60 -8.47 -7.75
CA TYR A 71 -3.55 -8.73 -6.33
C TYR A 71 -4.94 -8.70 -5.71
N THR A 72 -5.20 -9.60 -4.77
CA THR A 72 -6.39 -9.56 -3.91
C THR A 72 -6.04 -10.04 -2.51
N ASN A 73 -6.64 -9.42 -1.49
CA ASN A 73 -6.50 -9.88 -0.10
C ASN A 73 -7.86 -10.25 0.53
N TRP A 74 -8.72 -10.94 -0.22
CA TRP A 74 -10.04 -11.34 0.26
C TRP A 74 -9.97 -12.24 1.49
N SER A 75 -10.76 -11.91 2.51
CA SER A 75 -10.97 -12.80 3.66
C SER A 75 -11.64 -14.11 3.22
N PRO A 76 -11.47 -15.21 3.99
CA PRO A 76 -12.16 -16.46 3.70
C PRO A 76 -13.68 -16.27 3.52
N GLY A 77 -14.24 -16.79 2.42
CA GLY A 77 -15.65 -16.65 2.10
C GLY A 77 -16.07 -15.32 1.48
N GLN A 78 -15.12 -14.45 1.12
CA GLN A 78 -15.35 -13.22 0.37
C GLN A 78 -14.84 -13.37 -1.08
N PRO A 79 -15.37 -12.60 -2.03
CA PRO A 79 -16.54 -11.74 -1.91
C PRO A 79 -17.86 -12.52 -1.82
N THR A 80 -18.89 -11.92 -1.22
CA THR A 80 -20.26 -12.46 -1.19
C THR A 80 -20.98 -12.16 -2.52
N THR A 81 -22.04 -12.92 -2.82
CA THR A 81 -22.75 -12.82 -4.11
C THR A 81 -23.55 -11.52 -4.28
N SER A 82 -24.05 -10.93 -3.20
CA SER A 82 -24.89 -9.73 -3.20
C SER A 82 -24.13 -8.42 -2.99
N ALA A 83 -22.86 -8.48 -2.59
CA ALA A 83 -22.05 -7.30 -2.37
C ALA A 83 -21.42 -6.80 -3.68
N THR A 84 -21.21 -5.49 -3.74
CA THR A 84 -20.79 -4.79 -4.96
C THR A 84 -19.56 -3.92 -4.79
N CYS A 85 -19.09 -3.68 -3.55
CA CYS A 85 -17.89 -2.90 -3.27
C CYS A 85 -16.97 -3.64 -2.29
N ALA A 86 -15.67 -3.42 -2.40
CA ALA A 86 -14.68 -3.97 -1.48
C ALA A 86 -14.29 -2.93 -0.42
N VAL A 87 -14.12 -3.40 0.81
CA VAL A 87 -13.52 -2.61 1.89
C VAL A 87 -12.33 -3.37 2.47
N ALA A 88 -11.27 -2.66 2.81
CA ALA A 88 -10.12 -3.21 3.53
C ALA A 88 -10.23 -2.90 5.02
N ARG A 89 -9.87 -3.86 5.86
CA ARG A 89 -9.80 -3.70 7.31
C ARG A 89 -8.42 -3.21 7.71
N ALA A 90 -8.37 -2.20 8.57
CA ALA A 90 -7.17 -1.86 9.32
C ALA A 90 -7.12 -2.66 10.64
N PRO A 91 -5.96 -3.17 11.10
CA PRO A 91 -4.63 -2.99 10.51
C PRO A 91 -4.19 -4.11 9.55
N ASP A 92 -4.93 -5.21 9.43
CA ASP A 92 -4.45 -6.42 8.72
C ASP A 92 -4.57 -6.38 7.19
N GLY A 93 -5.21 -5.34 6.66
CA GLY A 93 -5.42 -5.13 5.23
C GLY A 93 -6.33 -6.18 4.59
N ALA A 94 -7.06 -6.98 5.37
CA ALA A 94 -7.92 -8.04 4.83
C ALA A 94 -9.20 -7.45 4.25
N TRP A 95 -9.62 -7.96 3.09
CA TRP A 95 -10.75 -7.38 2.35
C TRP A 95 -12.04 -8.15 2.62
N THR A 96 -13.14 -7.40 2.71
CA THR A 96 -14.49 -7.94 2.72
C THR A 96 -15.35 -7.18 1.72
N SER A 97 -16.43 -7.80 1.28
CA SER A 97 -17.35 -7.21 0.32
C SER A 97 -18.59 -6.65 1.04
N VAL A 98 -19.01 -5.45 0.63
CA VAL A 98 -20.16 -4.73 1.19
C VAL A 98 -21.04 -4.17 0.07
N SER A 99 -22.24 -3.71 0.42
CA SER A 99 -23.06 -2.90 -0.49
C SER A 99 -22.40 -1.54 -0.68
N CYS A 100 -22.24 -1.10 -1.93
CA CYS A 100 -21.70 0.24 -2.25
C CYS A 100 -22.51 1.40 -1.66
N SER A 101 -23.79 1.17 -1.33
CA SER A 101 -24.65 2.18 -0.70
C SER A 101 -24.36 2.36 0.80
N ASN A 102 -23.68 1.41 1.44
CA ASN A 102 -23.32 1.53 2.85
C ASN A 102 -22.16 2.53 2.98
N PRO A 103 -22.31 3.60 3.78
CA PRO A 103 -21.22 4.55 3.95
C PRO A 103 -20.01 3.91 4.65
N SER A 104 -18.83 4.13 4.10
CA SER A 104 -17.55 3.74 4.70
C SER A 104 -16.54 4.89 4.54
N PRO A 105 -15.56 5.00 5.46
CA PRO A 105 -14.35 5.77 5.19
C PRO A 105 -13.69 5.31 3.90
N PHE A 106 -12.78 6.10 3.34
CA PHE A 106 -12.14 5.76 2.07
C PHE A 106 -10.76 6.38 1.96
N ILE A 107 -9.94 5.81 1.08
CA ILE A 107 -8.61 6.33 0.78
C ILE A 107 -8.55 6.62 -0.71
N CYS A 108 -8.15 7.84 -1.06
CA CYS A 108 -7.90 8.21 -2.45
C CYS A 108 -6.44 7.98 -2.80
N ALA A 109 -6.17 7.41 -3.98
CA ALA A 109 -4.88 7.53 -4.66
C ALA A 109 -4.93 8.76 -5.56
N ILE A 110 -4.07 9.73 -5.28
CA ILE A 110 -4.01 11.03 -5.98
C ILE A 110 -2.62 11.24 -6.60
N ALA A 111 -2.59 11.95 -7.73
CA ALA A 111 -1.36 12.27 -8.44
C ALA A 111 -0.45 13.21 -7.62
N GLU A 112 0.86 13.09 -7.81
CA GLU A 112 1.87 13.90 -7.10
C GLU A 112 1.74 15.41 -7.38
N ASP A 113 1.26 15.80 -8.57
CA ASP A 113 1.08 17.19 -9.00
C ASP A 113 -0.12 17.89 -8.35
N ALA A 114 -0.96 17.15 -7.61
CA ALA A 114 -2.07 17.69 -6.82
C ALA A 114 -1.62 18.27 -5.46
N HIS A 115 -0.39 17.98 -5.03
CA HIS A 115 0.23 18.64 -3.87
C HIS A 115 1.22 19.72 -4.33
N PRO A 116 1.37 20.85 -3.62
CA PRO A 116 2.54 21.69 -3.81
C PRO A 116 3.77 20.80 -3.59
N ALA A 117 4.69 20.79 -4.55
CA ALA A 117 5.85 19.92 -4.53
C ALA A 117 6.55 19.99 -3.17
N PHE A 118 6.40 18.94 -2.38
CA PHE A 118 7.35 18.68 -1.31
C PHE A 118 8.63 18.27 -2.03
N THR A 119 9.50 19.24 -2.30
CA THR A 119 10.86 18.93 -2.70
C THR A 119 11.48 18.21 -1.53
N CYS A 120 11.51 16.87 -1.57
CA CYS A 120 12.47 16.13 -0.77
C CYS A 120 13.81 16.82 -1.03
N PRO A 121 14.51 17.32 0.01
CA PRO A 121 15.85 17.84 -0.19
C PRO A 121 16.62 16.76 -0.94
N THR A 122 17.27 17.17 -2.04
CA THR A 122 18.06 16.26 -2.86
C THR A 122 19.08 15.64 -1.92
N CYS A 123 18.88 14.38 -1.55
CA CYS A 123 19.85 13.69 -0.72
C CYS A 123 21.12 13.66 -1.55
N ALA A 124 22.21 14.21 -1.03
CA ALA A 124 23.51 14.08 -1.68
C ALA A 124 23.73 12.58 -1.83
N THR A 125 23.79 12.09 -3.08
CA THR A 125 24.13 10.70 -3.37
C THR A 125 25.34 10.33 -2.53
N PRO A 126 25.22 9.45 -1.51
CA PRO A 126 26.38 9.05 -0.77
C PRO A 126 27.25 8.27 -1.75
N THR A 127 28.40 8.83 -2.11
CA THR A 127 29.48 8.04 -2.71
C THR A 127 29.99 7.13 -1.60
N CYS A 128 29.31 6.01 -1.42
CA CYS A 128 29.78 4.96 -0.53
C CYS A 128 31.02 4.36 -1.20
N PRO A 129 32.22 4.44 -0.60
CA PRO A 129 33.34 3.66 -1.09
C PRO A 129 32.91 2.19 -1.04
N PRO A 130 33.03 1.42 -2.13
CA PRO A 130 32.59 0.03 -2.12
C PRO A 130 33.39 -0.71 -1.04
N PRO A 131 32.74 -1.26 0.00
CA PRO A 131 33.38 -2.32 0.75
C PRO A 131 33.64 -3.47 -0.23
N PRO A 132 34.68 -4.29 -0.02
CA PRO A 132 34.83 -5.52 -0.79
C PRO A 132 33.68 -6.47 -0.41
N ARG A 133 32.50 -6.28 -1.03
CA ARG A 133 31.38 -7.19 -0.92
C ARG A 133 31.77 -8.45 -1.68
N GLN A 134 31.87 -9.56 -0.98
CA GLN A 134 31.82 -10.85 -1.66
C GLN A 134 30.37 -11.05 -2.10
N PRO A 135 30.10 -11.20 -3.42
CA PRO A 135 28.75 -11.45 -3.92
C PRO A 135 28.14 -12.66 -3.19
N GLY A 136 26.91 -12.53 -2.70
CA GLY A 136 26.19 -13.61 -2.03
C GLY A 136 26.47 -13.80 -0.53
N HIS A 137 27.14 -12.86 0.14
CA HIS A 137 27.28 -12.90 1.60
C HIS A 137 26.46 -11.78 2.27
N CYS A 138 25.53 -12.17 3.14
CA CYS A 138 24.78 -11.27 4.01
C CYS A 138 25.15 -11.52 5.47
N GLU A 139 24.97 -10.50 6.31
CA GLU A 139 25.08 -10.65 7.75
C GLU A 139 24.06 -11.69 8.28
N PRO A 140 24.30 -12.30 9.45
CA PRO A 140 23.33 -13.17 10.09
C PRO A 140 21.95 -12.49 10.20
N GLU A 141 20.87 -13.25 9.98
CA GLU A 141 19.48 -12.75 9.93
C GLU A 141 19.10 -11.89 8.71
N TRP A 142 20.01 -11.70 7.74
CA TRP A 142 19.71 -11.11 6.45
C TRP A 142 19.67 -12.19 5.35
N THR A 143 18.77 -12.02 4.39
CA THR A 143 18.59 -12.95 3.26
C THR A 143 19.04 -12.29 1.96
N TYR A 144 19.93 -12.95 1.23
CA TYR A 144 20.41 -12.47 -0.08
C TYR A 144 19.38 -12.74 -1.17
N PHE A 145 19.13 -11.74 -2.02
CA PHE A 145 18.42 -11.90 -3.28
C PHE A 145 19.35 -11.63 -4.45
N ASP A 146 19.48 -12.61 -5.34
CA ASP A 146 20.32 -12.51 -6.53
C ASP A 146 19.76 -11.52 -7.57
N GLY A 147 18.44 -11.35 -7.62
CA GLY A 147 17.76 -10.45 -8.55
C GLY A 147 18.11 -8.97 -8.36
N THR A 148 18.58 -8.56 -7.18
CA THR A 148 18.95 -7.17 -6.84
C THR A 148 20.35 -7.03 -6.25
N ASP A 149 21.10 -8.14 -6.12
CA ASP A 149 22.40 -8.19 -5.46
C ASP A 149 22.37 -7.51 -4.07
N SER A 150 21.26 -7.72 -3.34
CA SER A 150 20.95 -7.02 -2.08
C SER A 150 20.55 -7.99 -0.97
N CYS A 151 20.75 -7.56 0.27
CA CYS A 151 20.37 -8.28 1.48
C CYS A 151 19.09 -7.69 2.07
N TYR A 152 18.13 -8.54 2.43
CA TYR A 152 16.83 -8.16 2.96
C TYR A 152 16.64 -8.71 4.36
N ARG A 153 16.00 -7.94 5.24
CA ARG A 153 15.61 -8.37 6.58
C ARG A 153 14.26 -7.77 6.95
N ARG A 154 13.43 -8.59 7.58
CA ARG A 154 12.07 -8.21 7.98
C ARG A 154 11.96 -8.09 9.49
N PHE A 155 11.21 -7.09 9.95
CA PHE A 155 10.94 -6.84 11.36
C PHE A 155 9.43 -6.86 11.59
N PHE A 156 8.93 -7.84 12.35
CA PHE A 156 7.50 -8.01 12.59
C PHE A 156 6.92 -7.06 13.65
N TRP A 157 7.78 -6.40 14.42
CA TRP A 157 7.40 -5.53 15.53
C TRP A 157 7.48 -4.05 15.18
N ALA A 158 8.00 -3.72 14.00
CA ALA A 158 8.08 -2.36 13.49
C ALA A 158 6.73 -1.95 12.88
N THR A 159 6.40 -0.67 13.03
CA THR A 159 5.29 0.00 12.33
C THR A 159 5.87 0.90 11.26
N PHE A 160 5.14 1.24 10.21
CA PHE A 160 5.64 2.15 9.18
C PHE A 160 6.28 3.44 9.74
N ASP A 161 5.71 4.02 10.81
CA ASP A 161 6.21 5.26 11.44
C ASP A 161 7.62 5.17 12.04
N ASN A 162 8.04 3.99 12.52
CA ASN A 162 9.37 3.78 13.12
C ASN A 162 10.28 2.86 12.30
N ALA A 163 9.77 2.28 11.20
CA ALA A 163 10.47 1.25 10.45
C ALA A 163 11.77 1.77 9.81
N GLU A 164 11.79 3.01 9.31
CA GLU A 164 13.02 3.60 8.75
C GLU A 164 14.11 3.77 9.81
N GLU A 165 13.76 4.26 11.00
CA GLU A 165 14.73 4.42 12.11
C GLU A 165 15.34 3.06 12.50
N ILE A 166 14.52 2.01 12.54
CA ILE A 166 14.96 0.64 12.83
C ILE A 166 15.88 0.13 11.73
N CYS A 167 15.49 0.22 10.46
CA CYS A 167 16.32 -0.23 9.33
C CYS A 167 17.68 0.49 9.28
N VAL A 168 17.70 1.80 9.53
CA VAL A 168 18.92 2.61 9.60
C VAL A 168 19.82 2.16 10.76
N SER A 169 19.24 1.86 11.93
CA SER A 169 20.00 1.36 13.09
C SER A 169 20.67 0.00 12.86
N GLU A 170 20.17 -0.78 11.90
CA GLU A 170 20.70 -2.08 11.49
C GLU A 170 21.60 -1.99 10.23
N GLY A 171 21.97 -0.77 9.81
CA GLY A 171 22.90 -0.54 8.69
C GLY A 171 22.26 -0.64 7.30
N GLY A 172 20.93 -0.61 7.21
CA GLY A 172 20.17 -0.61 5.96
C GLY A 172 19.23 0.59 5.85
N HIS A 173 18.18 0.43 5.04
CA HIS A 173 17.07 1.38 4.86
C HIS A 173 15.79 0.57 4.61
N LEU A 174 14.62 1.22 4.68
CA LEU A 174 13.39 0.62 4.15
C LEU A 174 13.61 0.13 2.72
N THR A 175 13.17 -1.10 2.46
CA THR A 175 13.37 -1.72 1.14
C THR A 175 12.60 -0.97 0.06
N SER A 176 13.23 -0.77 -1.08
CA SER A 176 12.58 -0.31 -2.31
C SER A 176 12.32 -1.51 -3.21
N ILE A 177 11.14 -1.58 -3.83
CA ILE A 177 10.77 -2.70 -4.73
C ILE A 177 10.76 -2.19 -6.17
N HIS A 178 11.59 -2.79 -7.03
CA HIS A 178 11.80 -2.37 -8.41
C HIS A 178 11.42 -3.43 -9.44
N SER A 179 11.04 -4.64 -9.01
CA SER A 179 10.60 -5.69 -9.93
C SER A 179 9.56 -6.60 -9.29
N ALA A 180 8.76 -7.27 -10.12
CA ALA A 180 7.83 -8.29 -9.65
C ALA A 180 8.57 -9.49 -9.04
N ALA A 181 9.80 -9.78 -9.47
CA ALA A 181 10.60 -10.85 -8.87
C ALA A 181 11.02 -10.50 -7.44
N GLU A 182 11.40 -9.25 -7.21
CA GLU A 182 11.71 -8.69 -5.89
C GLU A 182 10.46 -8.62 -5.00
N ASP A 183 9.33 -8.14 -5.52
CA ASP A 183 8.03 -8.10 -4.80
C ASP A 183 7.58 -9.48 -4.33
N ASN A 184 7.83 -10.53 -5.11
CA ASN A 184 7.51 -11.91 -4.73
C ASN A 184 8.53 -12.52 -3.76
N PHE A 185 9.73 -11.95 -3.67
CA PHE A 185 10.78 -12.44 -2.78
C PHE A 185 10.60 -11.93 -1.34
N VAL A 186 10.19 -10.66 -1.19
CA VAL A 186 9.97 -10.00 0.12
C VAL A 186 8.70 -10.44 0.82
#